data_AF-A0A938EAX9-F1
#
_entry.id   AF-A0A938EAX9-F1
#
_cell.length_a   1.000
_cell.length_b   1.000
_cell.length_c   1.000
_cell.angle_alpha   90.00
_cell.angle_beta   90.00
_cell.angle_gamma   90.00
#
_symmetry.space_group_name_H-M   'P 1'
#
loop_
_entity.id
_entity.type
_entity.pdbx_description
1 polymer ?
#
loop_
_entity_poly.entity_id
_entity_poly.type
_entity_poly.pdbx_seq_one_letter_code
_entity_poly.pdbx_strand_id
1 'polypeptide(L)' 'MAAGDEARAKIQRLLVAGDNRLKQGASFAKAREAYELALAVAREAGIEDRVRPLVEVRLADLARLEGGAPRSGPPDG' A
#
# COMPACT_ATOMS: atom_id res chain seq x y z
N MET A 1 3.81 6.06 -25.66
CA MET A 1 3.76 4.88 -24.77
C MET A 1 2.31 4.41 -24.74
N ALA A 2 2.04 3.11 -24.60
CA ALA A 2 0.65 2.67 -24.48
C ALA A 2 0.08 3.19 -23.15
N ALA A 3 -1.19 3.61 -23.11
CA ALA A 3 -1.82 4.15 -21.89
C ALA A 3 -1.71 3.19 -20.68
N GLY A 4 -1.65 1.88 -20.94
CA GLY A 4 -1.43 0.85 -19.92
C GLY A 4 -0.03 0.89 -19.27
N ASP A 5 1.01 1.29 -19.99
CA ASP A 5 2.37 1.39 -19.44
C ASP A 5 2.52 2.64 -18.56
N GLU A 6 1.87 3.73 -18.94
CA GLU A 6 1.82 4.97 -18.13
C GLU A 6 1.08 4.74 -16.81
N ALA A 7 -0.05 4.03 -16.85
CA ALA A 7 -0.79 3.64 -15.65
C ALA A 7 0.07 2.77 -14.72
N ARG A 8 0.74 1.75 -15.26
CA ARG A 8 1.64 0.88 -14.49
C ARG A 8 2.78 1.67 -13.84
N ALA A 9 3.41 2.58 -14.58
CA ALA A 9 4.47 3.42 -14.04
C ALA A 9 3.95 4.34 -12.91
N LYS A 10 2.75 4.92 -13.06
CA LYS A 10 2.12 5.75 -12.02
C LYS A 10 1.81 4.93 -10.76
N ILE A 11 1.23 3.74 -10.92
CA ILE A 11 0.95 2.81 -9.82
C ILE A 11 2.23 2.45 -9.07
N GLN A 12 3.29 2.07 -9.78
CA GLN A 12 4.57 1.73 -9.17
C GLN A 12 5.14 2.89 -8.35
N ARG A 13 5.10 4.12 -8.90
CA ARG A 13 5.56 5.31 -8.17
C ARG A 13 4.77 5.56 -6.89
N LEU A 14 3.46 5.37 -6.91
CA LEU A 14 2.60 5.55 -5.74
C LEU A 14 2.91 4.52 -4.65
N LEU A 15 3.06 3.25 -5.02
CA LEU A 15 3.44 2.19 -4.09
C LEU A 15 4.80 2.45 -3.44
N VAL A 16 5.81 2.78 -4.25
CA VAL A 16 7.16 3.11 -3.77
C VAL A 16 7.14 4.35 -2.87
N ALA A 17 6.33 5.36 -3.22
CA ALA A 17 6.19 6.56 -2.39
C ALA A 17 5.55 6.25 -1.03
N GLY A 18 4.53 5.38 -0.98
CA GLY A 18 3.95 4.89 0.28
C GLY A 18 5.00 4.18 1.16
N ASP A 19 5.75 3.24 0.57
CA ASP A 19 6.79 2.48 1.29
C ASP A 19 7.90 3.37 1.82
N ASN A 20 8.37 4.30 1.01
CA ASN A 20 9.44 5.22 1.40
C ASN A 20 8.98 6.15 2.53
N ARG A 21 7.72 6.58 2.52
CA ARG A 21 7.14 7.35 3.63
C ARG A 21 7.15 6.56 4.93
N LEU A 22 6.72 5.30 4.91
CA LEU A 22 6.78 4.44 6.09
C LEU A 22 8.20 4.24 6.59
N LYS A 23 9.14 3.95 5.69
CA LYS A 23 10.57 3.78 6.02
C LYS A 23 11.19 5.05 6.62
N GLN A 24 10.71 6.22 6.24
CA GLN A 24 11.17 7.53 6.73
C GLN A 24 10.43 8.00 7.99
N GLY A 25 9.53 7.19 8.56
CA GLY A 25 8.76 7.54 9.76
C GLY A 25 7.67 8.59 9.51
N ALA A 26 7.21 8.75 8.27
CA ALA A 26 6.06 9.60 7.96
C ALA A 26 4.75 8.97 8.46
N SER A 27 3.67 9.76 8.47
CA SER A 27 2.38 9.30 8.98
C SER A 27 1.80 8.14 8.17
N PHE A 28 1.23 7.18 8.89
CA PHE A 28 0.54 6.02 8.31
C PHE A 28 -0.59 6.44 7.37
N ALA A 29 -1.35 7.50 7.71
CA ALA A 29 -2.38 8.07 6.84
C ALA A 29 -1.87 8.45 5.44
N LYS A 30 -0.66 9.03 5.32
CA LYS A 30 -0.08 9.40 4.02
C LYS A 30 0.40 8.19 3.22
N ALA A 31 0.82 7.13 3.89
CA ALA A 31 1.13 5.87 3.23
C ALA A 31 -0.15 5.20 2.71
N ARG A 32 -1.20 5.17 3.54
CA ARG A 32 -2.53 4.68 3.18
C ARG A 32 -3.07 5.35 1.92
N GLU A 33 -3.07 6.68 1.91
CA GLU A 33 -3.54 7.49 0.78
C GLU A 33 -2.79 7.12 -0.52
N ALA A 34 -1.48 6.90 -0.45
CA ALA A 34 -0.69 6.51 -1.61
C ALA A 34 -1.10 5.14 -2.17
N TYR A 35 -1.37 4.17 -1.29
CA TYR A 35 -1.82 2.83 -1.68
C TYR A 35 -3.25 2.84 -2.25
N GLU A 36 -4.16 3.59 -1.65
CA GLU A 36 -5.54 3.76 -2.13
C GLU A 36 -5.58 4.46 -3.49
N LEU A 37 -4.75 5.49 -3.69
CA LEU A 37 -4.62 6.17 -4.98
C LEU A 37 -4.04 5.24 -6.06
N ALA A 38 -3.10 4.35 -5.70
CA ALA A 38 -2.57 3.36 -6.63
C ALA A 38 -3.69 2.40 -7.11
N LEU A 39 -4.60 2.02 -6.21
CA LEU A 39 -5.74 1.19 -6.55
C LEU A 39 -6.75 1.93 -7.45
N ALA A 40 -7.01 3.21 -7.17
CA ALA A 40 -7.87 4.06 -8.01
C ALA A 40 -7.33 4.16 -9.45
N VAL A 41 -6.02 4.41 -9.62
CA VAL A 41 -5.38 4.42 -10.94
C VAL A 41 -5.49 3.04 -11.63
N ALA A 42 -5.34 1.95 -10.87
CA ALA A 42 -5.48 0.61 -11.43
C ALA A 42 -6.91 0.31 -11.91
N ARG A 43 -7.93 0.82 -11.21
CA ARG A 43 -9.34 0.76 -11.62
C ARG A 43 -9.58 1.52 -12.91
N GLU A 44 -9.14 2.78 -12.96
CA GLU A 44 -9.28 3.64 -14.14
C GLU A 44 -8.61 3.02 -15.38
N ALA A 45 -7.48 2.33 -15.18
CA ALA A 45 -6.75 1.65 -16.24
C ALA A 45 -7.25 0.23 -16.55
N GLY A 46 -8.26 -0.29 -15.85
CA GLY A 46 -8.80 -1.63 -16.06
C GLY A 46 -7.83 -2.77 -15.73
N ILE A 47 -6.85 -2.53 -14.85
CA ILE A 47 -5.85 -3.52 -14.43
C ILE A 47 -5.89 -3.79 -12.91
N GLU A 48 -7.00 -3.44 -12.27
CA GLU A 48 -7.18 -3.57 -10.83
C GLU A 48 -6.87 -4.98 -10.33
N ASP A 49 -7.34 -6.03 -11.01
CA ASP A 49 -7.19 -7.42 -10.57
C ASP A 49 -5.72 -7.84 -10.34
N ARG A 50 -4.78 -7.20 -11.06
CA ARG A 50 -3.35 -7.46 -10.92
C ARG A 50 -2.70 -6.67 -9.79
N VAL A 51 -3.29 -5.53 -9.42
CA VAL A 51 -2.71 -4.56 -8.48
C VAL A 51 -3.33 -4.69 -7.09
N ARG A 52 -4.63 -5.00 -7.03
CA ARG A 52 -5.41 -5.16 -5.80
C ARG A 52 -4.75 -6.08 -4.78
N PRO A 53 -4.26 -7.29 -5.12
CA PRO A 53 -3.65 -8.17 -4.12
C PRO A 53 -2.41 -7.54 -3.45
N LEU A 54 -1.61 -6.78 -4.22
CA LEU A 54 -0.43 -6.11 -3.70
C LEU A 54 -0.81 -4.94 -2.77
N VAL A 55 -1.82 -4.15 -3.14
CA VAL A 55 -2.31 -3.04 -2.33
C VAL A 55 -2.93 -3.54 -1.02
N GLU A 56 -3.72 -4.61 -1.06
CA GLU A 56 -4.36 -5.20 0.11
C GLU A 56 -3.34 -5.68 1.15
N VAL A 57 -2.25 -6.35 0.71
CA VAL A 57 -1.16 -6.75 1.60
C VAL A 57 -0.54 -5.54 2.30
N ARG A 58 -0.30 -4.45 1.57
CA ARG A 58 0.31 -3.23 2.14
C ARG A 58 -0.60 -2.48 3.09
N LEU A 59 -1.90 -2.44 2.81
CA LEU A 59 -2.88 -1.88 3.74
C LEU A 59 -3.00 -2.73 5.01
N ALA A 60 -2.92 -4.06 4.89
CA ALA A 60 -2.91 -4.95 6.04
C ALA A 60 -1.63 -4.79 6.89
N ASP A 61 -0.47 -4.71 6.25
CA ASP A 61 0.80 -4.39 6.92
C ASP A 61 0.72 -3.05 7.65
N LEU A 62 0.17 -2.03 6.98
CA LEU A 62 -0.01 -0.71 7.55
C LEU A 62 -0.90 -0.74 8.80
N ALA A 63 -2.05 -1.43 8.73
CA ALA A 63 -2.95 -1.57 9.86
C ALA A 63 -2.28 -2.30 11.05
N ARG A 64 -1.41 -3.29 10.79
CA ARG A 64 -0.60 -3.95 11.83
C ARG A 64 0.40 -2.98 12.48
N LEU A 65 1.01 -2.10 11.69
CA LEU A 65 1.94 -1.09 12.19
C LEU A 65 1.22 0.01 12.98
N GLU A 66 0.05 0.46 12.51
CA GLU A 66 -0.81 1.45 13.19
C GLU A 66 -1.34 0.96 14.53
N GLY A 67 -1.81 -0.29 14.58
CA GLY A 67 -2.40 -0.86 15.79
C GLY A 67 -1.42 -1.07 16.94
N GLY A 68 -0.11 -0.95 16.68
CA GLY A 68 0.94 -1.45 17.55
C GLY A 68 0.85 -2.97 17.63
N ALA A 69 1.96 -3.68 17.38
CA ALA A 69 1.98 -5.13 17.51
C ALA A 69 1.31 -5.55 18.84
N PRO A 70 0.37 -6.53 18.87
CA PRO A 70 0.06 -7.17 20.14
C PRO A 70 1.38 -7.70 20.68
N ARG A 71 1.69 -7.38 21.93
CA ARG A 71 2.74 -8.09 22.67
C ARG A 71 2.38 -9.57 22.54
N SER A 72 3.14 -10.32 21.75
CA SER A 72 3.23 -11.76 21.89
C SER A 72 3.87 -12.04 23.25
N GLY A 73 3.11 -11.80 24.33
CA GLY A 73 3.37 -12.46 25.60
C GLY A 73 2.96 -13.91 25.43
N PRO A 74 3.78 -14.89 25.86
CA PRO A 74 3.35 -16.28 25.85
C PRO A 74 2.06 -16.41 26.69
N PRO A 75 1.12 -17.31 26.33
CA PRO A 75 -0.02 -17.58 27.19
C PRO A 75 0.51 -18.03 28.55
N ASP A 76 -0.01 -17.40 29.61
CA ASP A 76 0.37 -17.67 31.00
C ASP A 76 0.30 -19.18 31.27
N GLY A 77 1.41 -19.73 31.77
CA GLY A 77 1.53 -21.09 32.29
C GLY A 77 1.70 -21.06 33.79
#